data_AF-A0A8K0FZX5-F1
#
_entry.id   AF-A0A8K0FZX5-F1
#
_cell.length_a   1.000
_cell.length_b   1.000
_cell.length_c   1.000
_cell.angle_alpha   90.00
_cell.angle_beta   90.00
_cell.angle_gamma   90.00
#
_symmetry.space_group_name_H-M   'P 1'
#
loop_
_entity.id
_entity.type
_entity.pdbx_description
1 polymer ?
#
loop_
_entity_poly.entity_id
_entity_poly.type
_entity_poly.pdbx_seq_one_letter_code
_entity_poly.pdbx_strand_id
1 'polypeptide(L)'
;MAWSPITMGLSQGKEDGGVQLFSRYSFRSKYRSFSWTEDETSTNKEGFSWVKERAQPEETRRQSEKIRELNALAERLGCTLAQLSIAWCLKNESVQCLLLGATSIDQLYDNIQSLQLIPKLNTNLVAEIERILENKPTRPPMVSTLALR
;
A
#
# COMPACT_ATOMS: atom_id res chain seq x y z
N MET A 1 -3.14 14.39 5.27
CA MET A 1 -3.86 13.57 4.28
C MET A 1 -2.88 12.54 3.73
N ALA A 2 -3.23 11.26 3.74
CA ALA A 2 -2.41 10.16 3.23
C ALA A 2 -3.09 9.49 2.02
N TRP A 3 -2.29 8.90 1.12
CA TRP A 3 -2.75 8.25 -0.10
C TRP A 3 -1.95 6.97 -0.35
N SER A 4 -2.48 6.06 -1.16
CA SER A 4 -1.86 4.75 -1.45
C SER A 4 -1.46 3.91 -0.23
N PRO A 5 -2.37 3.67 0.75
CA PRO A 5 -2.08 2.78 1.89
C PRO A 5 -1.83 1.34 1.47
N ILE A 6 -2.46 0.93 0.37
CA ILE A 6 -2.21 -0.33 -0.31
C ILE A 6 -1.30 0.03 -1.48
N THR A 7 0.01 -0.17 -1.31
CA THR A 7 1.02 0.11 -2.34
C THR A 7 0.56 -0.45 -3.67
N MET A 8 0.23 0.42 -4.64
CA MET A 8 -0.12 0.14 -6.05
C MET A 8 -0.34 -1.34 -6.44
N GLY A 9 -1.31 -2.04 -5.83
CA GLY A 9 -1.62 -3.44 -6.18
C GLY A 9 -0.91 -4.54 -5.36
N LEU A 10 -0.45 -4.27 -4.13
CA LEU A 10 -0.13 -5.32 -3.14
C LEU A 10 -1.38 -6.09 -2.63
N SER A 11 -2.52 -5.95 -3.31
CA SER A 11 -3.65 -6.83 -3.08
C SER A 11 -3.33 -8.20 -3.66
N GLN A 12 -3.24 -9.17 -2.77
CA GLN A 12 -3.21 -10.62 -3.00
C GLN A 12 -3.80 -10.99 -4.36
N GLY A 13 -2.94 -11.26 -5.35
CA GLY A 13 -3.32 -12.00 -6.53
C GLY A 13 -3.73 -13.39 -6.06
N LYS A 14 -5.02 -13.69 -6.17
CA LYS A 14 -5.57 -15.02 -5.91
C LYS A 14 -5.17 -15.92 -7.09
N GLU A 15 -3.88 -16.23 -7.22
CA GLU A 15 -3.32 -17.33 -8.01
C GLU A 15 -1.79 -17.38 -7.77
N ASP A 16 -1.36 -18.51 -7.20
CA ASP A 16 0.00 -19.03 -7.06
C ASP A 16 1.11 -18.13 -6.48
N GLY A 17 1.34 -18.27 -5.16
CA GLY A 17 2.68 -18.35 -4.53
C GLY A 17 3.66 -17.18 -4.66
N GLY A 18 3.33 -16.15 -5.43
CA GLY A 18 4.14 -14.98 -5.70
C GLY A 18 3.43 -13.74 -5.18
N VAL A 19 4.10 -13.01 -4.29
CA VAL A 19 3.69 -11.65 -3.95
C VAL A 19 3.93 -10.80 -5.20
N GLN A 20 2.91 -10.59 -6.04
CA GLN A 20 3.03 -9.65 -7.15
C GLN A 20 3.08 -8.23 -6.60
N LEU A 21 4.28 -7.80 -6.20
CA LEU A 21 4.61 -6.41 -6.01
C LEU A 21 4.28 -5.68 -7.31
N PHE A 22 3.30 -4.77 -7.24
CA PHE A 22 2.87 -3.85 -8.29
C PHE A 22 1.84 -4.35 -9.32
N SER A 23 1.03 -5.38 -9.02
CA SER A 23 -0.06 -5.78 -9.92
C SER A 23 -1.26 -4.83 -9.87
N ARG A 24 -1.18 -3.70 -10.57
CA ARG A 24 -2.40 -3.09 -11.13
C ARG A 24 -2.78 -3.91 -12.35
N TYR A 25 -3.41 -5.07 -12.14
CA TYR A 25 -3.73 -6.07 -13.17
C TYR A 25 -4.13 -5.37 -14.47
N SER A 26 -3.25 -5.46 -15.47
CA SER A 26 -3.38 -5.03 -16.87
C SER A 26 -4.66 -4.21 -17.16
N PHE A 27 -4.55 -2.89 -17.15
CA PHE A 27 -5.65 -1.94 -17.34
C PHE A 27 -6.55 -2.34 -18.54
N ARG A 28 -7.66 -3.04 -18.29
CA ARG A 28 -8.67 -3.29 -19.31
C ARG A 28 -9.37 -1.96 -19.60
N SER A 29 -9.02 -1.41 -20.75
CA SER A 29 -9.76 -0.36 -21.46
C SER A 29 -11.21 -0.82 -21.69
N LYS A 30 -12.12 -0.48 -20.77
CA LYS A 30 -13.57 -0.59 -21.02
C LYS A 30 -14.32 0.73 -20.88
N TYR A 31 -13.71 1.74 -20.26
CA TYR A 31 -14.24 3.10 -20.30
C TYR A 31 -13.49 3.87 -21.38
N ARG A 32 -14.10 3.88 -22.57
CA ARG A 32 -13.77 4.82 -23.64
C ARG A 32 -14.16 6.21 -23.13
N SER A 33 -13.27 6.86 -22.38
CA SER A 33 -13.45 8.29 -22.10
C SER A 33 -13.42 9.01 -23.44
N PHE A 34 -14.48 9.74 -23.74
CA PHE A 34 -14.51 10.61 -24.90
C PHE A 34 -13.43 11.69 -24.70
N SER A 35 -12.28 11.49 -25.36
CA SER A 35 -11.21 12.48 -25.48
C SER A 35 -11.35 13.14 -26.84
N TRP A 36 -11.26 14.47 -26.88
CA TRP A 36 -11.32 15.27 -28.12
C TRP A 36 -10.02 15.22 -28.95
N THR A 37 -9.09 14.33 -28.60
CA THR A 37 -7.86 14.08 -29.34
C THR A 37 -7.81 12.60 -29.71
N GLU A 38 -7.87 12.30 -31.02
CA GLU A 38 -7.73 10.96 -31.59
C GLU A 38 -6.27 10.49 -31.68
N ASP A 39 -5.41 10.91 -30.75
CA ASP A 39 -4.03 10.44 -30.72
C ASP A 39 -3.88 9.24 -29.76
N GLU A 40 -3.87 8.08 -30.41
CA GLU A 40 -3.13 6.86 -30.07
C GLU A 40 -3.37 6.20 -28.70
N THR A 41 -4.48 5.47 -28.62
CA THR A 41 -4.71 4.40 -27.62
C THR A 41 -3.81 3.15 -27.80
N SER A 42 -2.61 3.28 -28.39
CA SER A 42 -1.78 2.14 -28.82
C SER A 42 -0.53 1.89 -27.97
N THR A 43 -0.12 2.82 -27.10
CA THR A 43 1.21 2.78 -26.47
C THR A 43 1.21 2.98 -24.95
N ASN A 44 0.14 2.63 -24.24
CA ASN A 44 0.15 2.71 -22.77
C ASN A 44 0.77 1.48 -22.07
N LYS A 45 1.65 0.73 -22.75
CA LYS A 45 2.52 -0.29 -22.14
C LYS A 45 3.81 0.33 -21.56
N GLU A 46 4.21 1.50 -22.05
CA GLU A 46 5.51 2.11 -21.71
C GLU A 46 5.43 3.05 -20.49
N GLY A 47 4.25 3.62 -20.18
CA GLY A 47 4.06 4.62 -19.13
C GLY A 47 4.39 4.18 -17.69
N PHE A 48 4.63 2.89 -17.46
CA PHE A 48 4.99 2.32 -16.16
C PHE A 48 6.31 1.51 -16.17
N SER A 49 7.11 1.58 -17.24
CA SER A 49 8.42 0.93 -17.32
C SER A 49 9.32 1.29 -16.13
N TRP A 50 9.29 2.56 -15.72
CA TRP A 50 10.03 3.09 -14.57
C TRP A 50 9.76 2.35 -13.24
N VAL A 51 8.57 1.74 -13.09
CA VAL A 51 8.21 0.96 -11.88
C VAL A 51 8.95 -0.37 -11.88
N LYS A 52 9.03 -1.04 -13.04
CA LYS A 52 9.74 -2.31 -13.21
C LYS A 52 11.26 -2.10 -13.18
N GLU A 53 11.73 -1.00 -13.72
CA GLU A 53 13.15 -0.68 -13.84
C GLU A 53 13.80 -0.25 -12.51
N ARG A 54 13.02 0.26 -11.56
CA ARG A 54 13.48 0.60 -10.20
C ARG A 54 13.54 -0.58 -9.23
N ALA A 55 12.93 -1.72 -9.57
CA ALA A 55 12.88 -2.86 -8.67
C ALA A 55 14.23 -3.60 -8.69
N GLN A 56 15.10 -3.29 -7.73
CA GLN A 56 16.27 -4.14 -7.47
C GLN A 56 15.78 -5.52 -6.97
N PRO A 57 16.24 -6.63 -7.57
CA PRO A 57 15.73 -7.96 -7.25
C PRO A 57 15.97 -8.35 -5.78
N GLU A 58 17.08 -7.92 -5.19
CA GLU A 58 17.40 -8.18 -3.78
C GLU A 58 16.47 -7.44 -2.81
N GLU A 59 16.16 -6.18 -3.08
CA GLU A 59 15.28 -5.37 -2.23
C GLU A 59 13.83 -5.86 -2.31
N THR A 60 13.41 -6.27 -3.51
CA THR A 60 12.11 -6.91 -3.76
C THR A 60 11.95 -8.21 -2.97
N ARG A 61 13.03 -9.01 -2.86
CA ARG A 61 13.02 -10.26 -2.09
C ARG A 61 12.85 -10.01 -0.59
N ARG A 62 13.58 -9.04 -0.03
CA ARG A 62 13.45 -8.63 1.37
C ARG A 62 12.06 -8.08 1.70
N GLN A 63 11.49 -7.28 0.80
CA GLN A 63 10.11 -6.78 0.96
C GLN A 63 9.08 -7.90 0.94
N SER A 64 9.27 -8.90 0.08
CA SER A 64 8.37 -10.06 -0.01
C SER A 64 8.37 -10.91 1.27
N GLU A 65 9.53 -11.07 1.91
CA GLU A 65 9.66 -11.77 3.21
C GLU A 65 8.89 -11.02 4.31
N LYS A 66 9.07 -9.69 4.41
CA LYS A 66 8.32 -8.85 5.36
C LYS A 66 6.80 -8.93 5.13
N ILE A 67 6.37 -8.95 3.87
CA ILE A 67 4.95 -9.10 3.51
C ILE A 67 4.41 -10.46 3.97
N ARG A 68 5.18 -11.54 3.85
CA ARG A 68 4.76 -12.87 4.33
C ARG A 68 4.57 -12.89 5.85
N GLU A 69 5.49 -12.27 6.61
CA GLU A 69 5.36 -12.16 8.06
C GLU A 69 4.14 -11.32 8.47
N LEU A 70 3.89 -10.20 7.78
CA LEU A 70 2.69 -9.39 8.02
C LEU A 70 1.40 -10.12 7.64
N ASN A 71 1.43 -10.96 6.60
CA ASN A 71 0.28 -11.79 6.25
C ASN A 71 -0.04 -12.82 7.33
N ALA A 72 0.97 -13.46 7.92
CA ALA A 72 0.78 -14.36 9.06
C ALA A 72 0.19 -13.64 10.29
N LEU A 73 0.59 -12.38 10.53
CA LEU A 73 -0.02 -11.54 11.56
C LEU A 73 -1.49 -11.22 11.25
N ALA A 74 -1.81 -10.89 10.01
CA ALA A 74 -3.18 -10.60 9.57
C ALA A 74 -4.08 -11.82 9.71
N GLU A 75 -3.60 -13.01 9.34
CA GLU A 75 -4.31 -14.29 9.51
C GLU A 75 -4.62 -14.58 10.99
N ARG A 76 -3.67 -14.33 11.91
CA ARG A 76 -3.91 -14.42 13.37
C ARG A 76 -5.02 -13.49 13.87
N LEU A 77 -5.17 -12.33 13.23
CA LEU A 77 -6.20 -11.33 13.57
C LEU A 77 -7.52 -11.56 12.85
N GLY A 78 -7.58 -12.52 11.92
CA GLY A 78 -8.74 -12.81 11.08
C GLY A 78 -9.05 -11.69 10.09
N CYS A 79 -8.04 -10.97 9.61
CA CYS A 79 -8.20 -9.89 8.62
C CYS A 79 -7.32 -10.10 7.38
N THR A 80 -7.65 -9.38 6.31
CA THR A 80 -6.79 -9.34 5.12
C THR A 80 -5.62 -8.37 5.34
N LEU A 81 -4.51 -8.61 4.66
CA LEU A 81 -3.35 -7.71 4.73
C LEU A 81 -3.69 -6.27 4.31
N ALA A 82 -4.57 -6.10 3.32
CA ALA A 82 -5.05 -4.80 2.88
C ALA A 82 -5.87 -4.08 3.97
N GLN A 83 -6.71 -4.82 4.70
CA GLN A 83 -7.44 -4.26 5.83
C GLN A 83 -6.49 -3.87 6.96
N LEU A 84 -5.48 -4.70 7.25
CA LEU A 84 -4.47 -4.40 8.26
C LEU A 84 -3.68 -3.14 7.91
N SER A 85 -3.28 -2.94 6.65
CA SER A 85 -2.51 -1.76 6.23
C SER A 85 -3.32 -0.47 6.34
N ILE A 86 -4.59 -0.48 5.94
CA ILE A 86 -5.48 0.68 6.10
C ILE A 86 -5.68 1.02 7.58
N ALA A 87 -5.98 0.02 8.41
CA ALA A 87 -6.17 0.21 9.84
C ALA A 87 -4.91 0.75 10.52
N TRP A 88 -3.73 0.27 10.12
CA TRP A 88 -2.45 0.76 10.62
C TRP A 88 -2.19 2.22 10.22
N CYS A 89 -2.47 2.61 8.97
CA CYS A 89 -2.37 4.00 8.54
C CYS A 89 -3.30 4.94 9.34
N LEU A 90 -4.53 4.49 9.62
CA LEU A 90 -5.53 5.27 10.37
C LEU A 90 -5.26 5.31 11.88
N LYS A 91 -4.43 4.41 12.41
CA LYS A 91 -4.02 4.42 13.83
C LYS A 91 -3.15 5.64 14.17
N ASN A 92 -2.47 6.22 13.19
CA ASN A 92 -1.66 7.41 13.38
C ASN A 92 -2.54 8.67 13.45
N GLU A 93 -2.56 9.33 14.61
CA GLU A 93 -3.33 10.56 14.85
C GLU A 93 -2.99 11.71 13.89
N SER A 94 -1.80 11.70 13.28
CA SER A 94 -1.40 12.70 12.29
C SER A 94 -2.17 12.57 10.97
N VAL A 95 -2.77 11.41 10.71
CA VAL A 95 -3.51 11.10 9.48
C VAL A 95 -5.00 11.34 9.69
N GLN A 96 -5.47 12.52 9.30
CA GLN A 96 -6.89 12.90 9.41
C GLN A 96 -7.77 12.29 8.30
N CYS A 97 -7.18 12.02 7.13
CA CYS A 97 -7.91 11.56 5.95
C CYS A 97 -7.02 10.65 5.12
N LEU A 98 -7.59 9.53 4.67
CA LEU A 98 -6.94 8.51 3.86
C LEU A 98 -7.70 8.33 2.54
N LEU A 99 -7.03 8.59 1.42
CA LEU A 99 -7.59 8.40 0.09
C LEU A 99 -7.47 6.93 -0.32
N LEU A 100 -8.61 6.27 -0.48
CA LEU A 100 -8.71 4.87 -0.90
C LEU A 100 -9.05 4.78 -2.39
N GLY A 101 -8.36 3.88 -3.10
CA GLY A 101 -8.70 3.50 -4.47
C GLY A 101 -9.18 2.06 -4.49
N ALA A 102 -10.34 1.81 -5.11
CA ALA A 102 -10.89 0.48 -5.32
C ALA A 102 -11.29 0.32 -6.79
N THR A 103 -11.03 -0.84 -7.39
CA THR A 103 -11.41 -1.12 -8.79
C THR A 103 -12.72 -1.89 -8.89
N SER A 104 -13.15 -2.53 -7.79
CA SER A 104 -14.38 -3.30 -7.69
C SER A 104 -15.13 -2.92 -6.42
N ILE A 105 -16.45 -3.14 -6.43
CA ILE A 105 -17.31 -2.85 -5.28
C ILE A 105 -16.90 -3.70 -4.07
N ASP A 106 -16.55 -4.97 -4.28
CA ASP A 106 -16.11 -5.87 -3.20
C ASP A 106 -14.84 -5.36 -2.51
N GLN A 107 -13.86 -4.86 -3.28
CA GLN A 107 -12.64 -4.25 -2.72
C GLN A 107 -12.97 -3.00 -1.89
N LEU A 108 -13.95 -2.21 -2.31
CA LEU A 108 -14.38 -1.05 -1.55
C LEU A 108 -14.99 -1.49 -0.21
N TYR A 109 -15.84 -2.51 -0.20
CA TYR A 109 -16.39 -3.07 1.03
C TYR A 109 -15.31 -3.63 1.95
N ASP A 110 -14.36 -4.39 1.42
CA ASP A 110 -13.23 -4.92 2.19
C ASP A 110 -12.41 -3.80 2.81
N ASN A 111 -12.13 -2.74 2.04
CA ASN A 111 -11.41 -1.57 2.52
C ASN A 111 -12.18 -0.85 3.64
N ILE A 112 -13.51 -0.74 3.55
CA ILE A 112 -14.32 -0.10 4.60
C ILE A 112 -14.36 -0.97 5.87
N GLN A 113 -14.41 -2.30 5.74
CA GLN A 113 -14.39 -3.22 6.88
C GLN A 113 -13.12 -3.09 7.73
N SER A 114 -12.02 -2.57 7.16
CA SER A 114 -10.79 -2.27 7.90
C SER A 114 -10.99 -1.36 9.12
N LEU A 115 -12.01 -0.48 9.10
CA LEU A 115 -12.32 0.41 10.22
C LEU A 115 -12.62 -0.36 11.51
N GLN A 116 -13.15 -1.58 11.40
CA GLN A 116 -13.44 -2.44 12.55
C GLN A 116 -12.18 -3.00 13.23
N LEU A 117 -11.02 -2.93 12.56
CA LEU A 117 -9.73 -3.39 13.10
C LEU A 117 -9.01 -2.32 13.93
N ILE A 118 -9.32 -1.04 13.73
CA ILE A 118 -8.71 0.08 14.47
C ILE A 118 -8.74 -0.13 16.00
N PRO A 119 -9.88 -0.51 16.63
CA PRO A 119 -9.92 -0.76 18.07
C PRO A 119 -9.18 -2.05 18.47
N LYS A 120 -9.01 -3.02 17.56
CA LYS A 120 -8.30 -4.29 17.81
C LYS A 120 -6.78 -4.14 17.76
N LEU A 121 -6.27 -3.07 17.14
CA LEU A 121 -4.85 -2.76 17.07
C LEU A 121 -4.32 -2.24 18.42
N ASN A 122 -3.88 -3.18 19.25
CA ASN A 122 -3.19 -2.94 20.51
C ASN A 122 -1.74 -2.46 20.28
N THR A 123 -1.18 -1.76 21.27
CA THR A 123 0.22 -1.28 21.23
C THR A 123 1.23 -2.42 20.97
N ASN A 124 0.97 -3.62 21.49
CA ASN A 124 1.81 -4.80 21.26
C ASN A 124 1.83 -5.24 19.79
N LEU A 125 0.67 -5.21 19.11
CA LEU A 125 0.57 -5.55 17.69
C LEU A 125 1.25 -4.50 16.82
N VAL A 126 1.10 -3.22 17.18
CA VAL A 126 1.81 -2.13 16.50
C VAL A 126 3.32 -2.30 16.65
N ALA A 127 3.82 -2.64 17.85
CA ALA A 127 5.23 -2.93 18.07
C ALA A 127 5.72 -4.15 17.27
N GLU A 128 4.89 -5.19 17.13
CA GLU A 128 5.19 -6.36 16.29
C GLU A 128 5.30 -5.98 14.80
N ILE A 129 4.40 -5.12 14.29
CA ILE A 129 4.45 -4.58 12.93
C ILE A 129 5.72 -3.75 12.71
N GLU A 130 6.05 -2.85 13.63
CA GLU A 130 7.27 -2.02 13.56
C GLU A 130 8.54 -2.88 13.57
N ARG A 131 8.55 -3.98 14.33
CA ARG A 131 9.65 -4.95 14.36
C ARG A 131 9.82 -5.67 13.03
N ILE A 132 8.74 -6.01 12.33
CA ILE A 132 8.80 -6.66 11.02
C ILE A 132 9.27 -5.66 9.94
N LEU A 133 8.76 -4.43 9.99
CA LEU A 133 9.04 -3.42 8.98
C LEU A 133 10.46 -2.83 9.10
N GLU A 134 10.98 -2.67 10.32
CA GLU A 134 12.33 -2.14 10.61
C GLU A 134 12.65 -0.81 9.89
N ASN A 135 11.62 0.02 9.64
CA ASN A 135 11.73 1.23 8.83
C ASN A 135 11.26 2.49 9.56
N LYS A 136 11.24 2.46 10.90
CA LYS A 136 10.74 3.56 11.72
C LYS A 136 11.54 4.85 11.46
N PRO A 137 10.90 5.93 10.99
CA PRO A 137 11.61 7.16 10.67
C PRO A 137 12.10 7.85 11.95
N THR A 138 13.34 8.32 11.93
CA THR A 138 13.88 9.21 12.96
C THR A 138 13.63 10.64 12.53
N ARG A 139 12.90 11.41 13.36
CA ARG A 139 12.71 12.84 13.09
C ARG A 139 14.06 13.54 13.30
N PRO A 140 14.58 14.28 12.30
CA PRO A 140 15.80 15.05 12.52
C PRO A 140 15.59 16.06 13.65
N PRO A 141 16.64 16.39 14.43
CA PRO A 141 16.54 17.38 15.48
C PRO A 141 16.06 18.72 14.89
N MET A 142 15.23 19.43 15.64
CA MET A 142 14.76 20.76 15.23
C MET A 142 15.97 21.71 15.15
N VAL A 143 16.40 22.03 13.93
CA VAL A 143 17.44 23.04 13.72
C VAL A 143 16.77 24.41 13.80
N SER A 144 17.03 25.14 14.89
CA SER A 144 16.62 26.53 14.99
C SER A 144 17.36 27.35 13.93
N THR A 145 16.62 28.02 13.05
CA THR A 145 17.20 28.94 12.05
C THR A 145 17.93 30.12 12.70
N LEU A 146 17.65 30.41 13.97
CA LEU A 146 18.38 31.42 14.76
C LEU A 146 19.75 30.93 15.25
N ALA A 147 19.98 29.62 15.35
CA ALA A 147 21.27 29.07 15.78
C ALA A 147 22.31 28.99 14.64
N LEU A 148 21.89 29.31 13.41
CA LEU A 148 22.72 29.32 12.19
C LEU A 148 23.13 30.74 11.76
N ARG A 149 22.80 31.77 12.55
CA ARG A 149 23.23 33.17 12.36
C ARG A 149 24.25 33.54 13.42
#